data_AF-M6VT28-F1
#
_entry.id   AF-M6VT28-F1
#
_cell.length_a   1.000
_cell.length_b   1.000
_cell.length_c   1.000
_cell.angle_alpha   90.00
_cell.angle_beta   90.00
_cell.angle_gamma   90.00
#
_symmetry.space_group_name_H-M   'P 1'
#
loop_
_entity.id
_entity.type
_entity.pdbx_description
1 polymer ?
#
loop_
_entity_poly.entity_id
_entity_poly.type
_entity_poly.pdbx_seq_one_letter_code
_entity_poly.pdbx_strand_id
1 'polypeptide(L)' 'MITELCIQCNQKESMRQTDLCEECLIENFQPLILLSHEIRSFNSSSVKNTAQEKPNPSVYNL' A
#
# COMPACT_ATOMS: atom_id res chain seq x y z
N MET A 1 9.37 18.18 -31.86
CA MET A 1 8.76 17.76 -30.58
C MET A 1 9.91 17.50 -29.62
N ILE A 2 9.89 18.07 -28.42
CA ILE A 2 10.79 17.65 -27.35
C ILE A 2 10.15 16.37 -26.78
N THR A 3 10.82 15.23 -26.94
CA THR A 3 10.38 13.98 -26.31
C THR A 3 10.98 13.97 -24.92
N GLU A 4 10.13 14.02 -23.89
CA GLU A 4 10.57 13.87 -22.51
C GLU A 4 10.92 12.39 -22.30
N LEU A 5 12.20 12.11 -22.05
CA LEU A 5 12.66 10.76 -21.78
C LEU A 5 12.49 10.45 -20.30
N CYS A 6 12.18 9.19 -20.00
CA CYS A 6 12.15 8.65 -18.65
C CYS A 6 13.46 8.94 -17.93
N ILE A 7 13.40 9.60 -16.78
CA ILE A 7 14.57 10.02 -16.00
C ILE A 7 15.40 8.83 -15.50
N GLN A 8 14.77 7.66 -15.33
CA GLN A 8 15.41 6.49 -14.76
C GLN A 8 16.16 5.65 -15.82
N CYS A 9 15.53 5.39 -16.96
CA CYS A 9 16.13 4.52 -17.98
C CYS A 9 16.68 5.28 -19.19
N ASN A 10 16.25 6.54 -19.41
CA ASN A 10 16.61 7.40 -20.52
C ASN A 10 16.48 6.75 -21.92
N GLN A 11 15.62 5.73 -22.03
CA GLN A 11 15.43 4.92 -23.23
C GLN A 11 14.00 5.00 -23.79
N LYS A 12 13.03 5.32 -22.92
CA LYS A 12 11.60 5.36 -23.25
C LYS A 12 11.06 6.74 -22.93
N GLU A 13 9.98 7.11 -23.62
CA GLU A 13 9.26 8.35 -23.33
C GLU A 13 8.64 8.27 -21.91
N SER A 14 8.69 9.39 -21.18
CA SER A 14 8.01 9.53 -19.90
C SER A 14 6.49 9.61 -20.10
N MET A 15 5.73 9.18 -19.11
CA MET A 15 4.28 9.36 -19.10
C MET A 15 3.94 10.84 -18.84
N ARG A 16 2.87 11.37 -19.43
CA ARG A 16 2.56 12.83 -19.33
C ARG A 16 2.48 13.43 -17.92
N GLN A 17 2.25 12.62 -16.90
CA GLN A 17 2.06 13.08 -15.51
C GLN A 17 3.27 12.80 -14.62
N THR A 18 4.30 12.11 -15.15
CA THR A 18 5.46 11.67 -14.38
C THR A 18 6.73 11.84 -15.22
N ASP A 19 7.89 11.78 -14.58
CA ASP A 19 9.19 11.71 -15.25
C ASP A 19 9.60 10.26 -15.56
N LEU A 20 8.70 9.28 -15.39
CA LEU A 20 8.98 7.85 -15.57
C LEU A 20 8.17 7.26 -16.72
N CYS A 21 8.73 6.26 -17.40
CA CYS A 21 7.98 5.41 -18.33
C CYS A 21 7.14 4.38 -17.58
N GLU A 22 6.19 3.76 -18.27
CA GLU A 22 5.27 2.75 -17.70
C GLU A 22 5.99 1.61 -16.96
N GLU A 23 7.05 1.05 -17.55
CA GLU A 23 7.80 -0.05 -16.93
C GLU A 23 8.51 0.38 -15.64
N CYS A 24 9.20 1.52 -15.66
CA CYS A 24 9.82 2.04 -14.45
C CYS A 24 8.78 2.40 -13.38
N LEU A 25 7.58 2.86 -13.76
CA LEU A 25 6.49 3.04 -12.80
C LEU A 25 6.11 1.70 -12.15
N ILE A 26 5.84 0.66 -12.94
CA ILE A 26 5.47 -0.66 -12.42
C ILE A 26 6.54 -1.19 -11.46
N GLU A 27 7.81 -1.15 -11.85
CA GLU A 27 8.92 -1.62 -11.03
C GLU A 27 9.05 -0.88 -9.69
N ASN A 28 8.84 0.44 -9.69
CA ASN A 28 8.91 1.24 -8.45
C ASN A 28 7.68 1.02 -7.54
N PHE A 29 6.49 0.79 -8.11
CA PHE A 29 5.25 0.69 -7.32
C PHE A 29 4.85 -0.74 -6.95
N GLN A 30 5.28 -1.77 -7.69
CA GLN A 30 4.97 -3.17 -7.38
C GLN A 30 5.41 -3.60 -5.97
N PRO A 31 6.60 -3.23 -5.46
CA PRO A 31 6.99 -3.54 -4.09
C PRO A 31 6.06 -2.91 -3.04
N LEU A 32 5.56 -1.71 -3.31
CA LEU A 32 4.65 -1.00 -2.40
C LEU A 32 3.28 -1.69 -2.33
N ILE A 33 2.82 -2.28 -3.43
CA ILE A 33 1.58 -3.09 -3.46
C ILE A 33 1.75 -4.32 -2.56
N LEU A 34 2.85 -5.07 -2.71
CA LEU A 34 3.15 -6.24 -1.88
C LEU A 34 3.20 -5.90 -0.39
N LEU A 35 3.93 -4.85 -0.02
CA LEU A 35 4.00 -4.37 1.37
C LEU A 35 2.62 -3.99 1.92
N SER A 36 1.77 -3.35 1.11
CA SER A 36 0.42 -2.99 1.54
C SER A 36 -0.46 -4.21 1.82
N HIS A 37 -0.29 -5.29 1.04
CA HIS A 37 -0.98 -6.56 1.27
C HIS A 37 -0.50 -7.25 2.54
N GLU A 38 0.80 -7.27 2.80
CA GLU A 38 1.37 -7.84 4.03
C GLU A 38 0.89 -7.11 5.28
N ILE A 39 0.89 -5.77 5.27
CA ILE A 39 0.40 -4.95 6.39
C ILE A 39 -1.10 -5.23 6.64
N ARG A 40 -1.92 -5.31 5.60
CA ARG A 40 -3.35 -5.64 5.74
C ARG A 40 -3.56 -7.05 6.29
N SER A 41 -2.78 -8.02 5.82
CA SER A 41 -2.82 -9.40 6.31
C SER A 41 -2.44 -9.48 7.78
N PHE A 42 -1.36 -8.81 8.17
CA PHE A 42 -0.90 -8.77 9.56
C PHE A 42 -1.96 -8.18 10.50
N ASN A 43 -2.56 -7.03 10.13
CA ASN A 43 -3.62 -6.42 10.93
C ASN A 43 -4.89 -7.29 11.00
N SER A 44 -5.28 -7.93 9.89
CA SER A 44 -6.41 -8.88 9.88
C SER A 44 -6.16 -10.10 10.79
N SER A 45 -4.91 -10.58 10.83
CA SER A 45 -4.47 -11.67 11.69
C SER A 45 -4.46 -11.27 13.17
N SER A 46 -4.07 -10.04 13.48
CA SER A 46 -4.03 -9.49 14.84
C SER A 46 -5.41 -9.32 15.46
N VAL A 47 -6.41 -8.91 14.67
CA VAL A 47 -7.77 -8.63 15.19
C VAL A 47 -8.51 -9.92 15.62
N LYS A 48 -8.11 -11.10 15.12
CA LYS A 48 -8.71 -12.38 15.54
C LYS A 48 -8.30 -12.84 16.94
N ASN A 49 -7.25 -12.28 17.53
CA ASN A 49 -6.78 -12.67 18.87
C ASN A 49 -7.25 -11.73 19.99
N THR A 50 -7.97 -10.65 19.66
CA THR A 50 -8.59 -9.74 20.64
C THR A 50 -10.11 -9.82 20.54
N ALA A 51 -10.65 -11.03 20.55
CA ALA A 51 -12.07 -11.24 20.82
C ALA A 51 -12.33 -10.94 22.31
N GLN A 52 -12.64 -9.67 22.57
CA GLN A 52 -13.53 -9.14 23.60
C GLN A 52 -13.72 -10.01 24.86
N GLU A 53 -13.09 -9.57 25.95
CA GLU A 53 -13.68 -9.68 27.28
C GLU A 53 -15.16 -9.25 27.18
N LYS A 54 -16.09 -10.16 27.49
CA LYS A 54 -17.50 -9.81 27.64
C LYS A 54 -17.60 -8.67 28.66
N PRO A 55 -18.36 -7.59 28.38
CA PRO A 55 -18.66 -6.62 29.42
C PRO A 55 -19.38 -7.37 30.55
N ASN A 56 -18.80 -7.37 31.75
CA ASN A 56 -19.43 -7.95 32.92
C ASN A 56 -20.70 -7.14 33.24
N PRO A 57 -21.90 -7.71 33.18
CA PRO A 57 -23.15 -6.96 33.34
C PRO A 57 -23.44 -6.54 34.80
N SER A 58 -22.48 -6.68 35.73
CA SER A 58 -22.72 -6.47 37.17
C SER A 58 -22.41 -5.06 37.70
N VAL A 59 -22.09 -4.08 36.85
CA VAL A 59 -21.87 -2.68 37.28
C VAL A 59 -22.98 -1.76 36.77
N TYR A 60 -24.22 -2.11 37.08
CA TYR A 60 -25.36 -1.19 37.08
C TYR A 60 -26.24 -1.53 38.29
N ASN A 61 -25.72 -1.28 39.49
CA ASN A 61 -26.51 -1.12 40.70
C ASN A 61 -25.62 -0.46 41.76
N LEU A 62 -25.57 0.87 41.74
CA LEU A 62 -25.40 1.74 42.91
C LEU A 62 -25.73 3.18 42.51
#